data_AF-A0A7R9FP75-F1
#
_entry.id   AF-A0A7R9FP75-F1
#
_cell.length_a   1.000
_cell.length_b   1.000
_cell.length_c   1.000
_cell.angle_alpha   90.00
_cell.angle_beta   90.00
_cell.angle_gamma   90.00
#
_symmetry.space_group_name_H-M   'P 1'
#
loop_
_entity.id
_entity.type
_entity.pdbx_description
1 polymer ?
#
loop_
_entity_poly.entity_id
_entity_poly.type
_entity_poly.pdbx_seq_one_letter_code
_entity_poly.pdbx_strand_id
1 'polypeptide(L)'
;MPLLLKQQFAESSRRVFQILNIGDVSSWMSQEEREDEDGFLTRSILSMPIVNGQKTVIGVAQLINKGNGHPFSDCDVSIFEAFAIFCGLGIHNTQMYENACKLMAKQKVALECLSYHATASADDTTRLYHETIPSVECYNLYSFKFVDFDLSDDDTCRATVRMFLQCNLVKQFHIPYDVLCRWVLSVKKNYRPVKYHNWRHALNVAQTMFAMLKTGKMERFMTDLEVLGLLVACLCHDLDHRGTNNAFQTKTESPLAILYSTSTMEHHHFDQCVMILNSEGNNIFQSLSTEDYRSVMKTVENAIISTDLAMYFKKKSSFMEVVENGEFDWQSEPQKELLCGMMMTACDVSAIAKPWEVQHKIAKLVADEFFDQGDLEKLQLNQQPVAMMDRERKDELPQMQVGFIDVICLPLYKVLSETFPWIKALYDGCVENRKHWQDLAEKVEMGLTWIDHDTIDKPVEEFTGRTDSTVVRLIVQLCIDKPVEEFTANSEAEDIEFTVTTLNCVHSSDKKTGADQTSLTGPLSRVTRRANGSTSSAAGVVMRRFTSLRRGGTISKTMRERLSSSLYSSSSSSSKGGGGGGGLGGLPRDTGVLPELPELKRPQPAPEGRKAKQNKTRSKLCSIV
;
A
#
# COMPACT_ATOMS: atom_id res chain seq x y z
N MET A 1 27.76 -18.32 48.34
CA MET A 1 27.12 -18.93 47.14
C MET A 1 25.58 -18.98 47.28
N PRO A 2 24.85 -17.90 46.91
CA PRO A 2 23.39 -17.77 47.12
C PRO A 2 22.55 -17.61 45.81
N LEU A 3 23.20 -17.58 44.65
CA LEU A 3 22.57 -17.39 43.32
C LEU A 3 21.98 -18.69 42.73
N LEU A 4 22.68 -19.81 42.91
CA LEU A 4 22.25 -21.13 42.41
C LEU A 4 20.94 -21.60 43.04
N LEU A 5 20.67 -21.23 44.29
CA LEU A 5 19.46 -21.63 45.01
C LEU A 5 18.21 -20.89 44.51
N LYS A 6 18.32 -19.56 44.35
CA LYS A 6 17.27 -18.72 43.75
C LYS A 6 16.96 -19.20 42.33
N GLN A 7 17.99 -19.59 41.58
CA GLN A 7 17.87 -20.21 40.25
C GLN A 7 17.21 -21.59 40.30
N GLN A 8 17.56 -22.49 41.23
CA GLN A 8 16.93 -23.82 41.34
C GLN A 8 15.45 -23.75 41.69
N PHE A 9 15.04 -22.85 42.60
CA PHE A 9 13.62 -22.65 42.90
C PHE A 9 12.88 -21.96 41.76
N ALA A 10 13.53 -21.02 41.05
CA ALA A 10 12.97 -20.43 39.84
C ALA A 10 12.80 -21.46 38.73
N GLU A 11 13.79 -22.33 38.52
CA GLU A 11 13.72 -23.44 37.56
C GLU A 11 12.65 -24.46 37.93
N SER A 12 12.48 -24.75 39.22
CA SER A 12 11.44 -25.68 39.70
C SER A 12 10.04 -25.10 39.48
N SER A 13 9.84 -23.82 39.81
CA SER A 13 8.58 -23.11 39.53
C SER A 13 8.30 -22.99 38.03
N ARG A 14 9.34 -22.77 37.21
CA ARG A 14 9.27 -22.75 35.74
C ARG A 14 8.94 -24.12 35.14
N ARG A 15 9.54 -25.21 35.63
CA ARG A 15 9.34 -26.58 35.12
C ARG A 15 7.99 -27.15 35.50
N VAL A 16 7.50 -26.85 36.70
CA VAL A 16 6.29 -27.46 37.26
C VAL A 16 5.03 -26.61 37.00
N PHE A 17 5.18 -25.38 36.48
CA PHE A 17 4.08 -24.42 36.30
C PHE A 17 3.30 -24.16 37.60
N GLN A 18 3.99 -24.21 38.74
CA GLN A 18 3.36 -24.12 40.06
C GLN A 18 3.95 -22.99 40.90
N ILE A 19 3.06 -22.44 41.72
CA ILE A 19 3.38 -21.48 42.76
C ILE A 19 4.10 -22.23 43.87
N LEU A 20 5.22 -21.69 44.34
CA LEU A 20 6.04 -22.33 45.36
C LEU A 20 6.18 -21.39 46.56
N ASN A 21 5.49 -21.73 47.66
CA ASN A 21 5.49 -20.96 48.91
C ASN A 21 6.19 -21.76 50.02
N ILE A 22 7.44 -21.40 50.31
CA ILE A 22 8.24 -22.01 51.38
C ILE A 22 8.16 -21.11 52.62
N GLY A 23 7.45 -21.58 53.64
CA GLY A 23 7.31 -20.86 54.90
C GLY A 23 8.53 -20.93 55.82
N ASP A 24 9.31 -22.02 55.75
CA ASP A 24 10.55 -22.17 56.51
C ASP A 24 11.60 -22.94 55.71
N VAL A 25 12.55 -22.20 55.18
CA VAL A 25 13.68 -22.70 54.37
C VAL A 25 14.65 -23.53 55.21
N SER A 26 14.63 -23.41 56.55
CA SER A 26 15.52 -24.16 57.45
C SER A 26 15.29 -25.67 57.44
N SER A 27 14.07 -26.09 57.10
CA SER A 27 13.70 -27.51 57.03
C SER A 27 14.31 -28.24 55.82
N TRP A 28 14.94 -27.51 54.89
CA TRP A 28 15.48 -28.03 53.65
C TRP A 28 17.01 -27.87 53.58
N MET A 29 17.62 -27.01 54.40
CA MET A 29 19.04 -26.63 54.30
C MET A 29 19.70 -26.21 55.62
N SER A 30 21.02 -26.39 55.69
CA SER A 30 21.86 -25.95 56.82
C SER A 30 21.95 -24.42 56.90
N GLN A 31 22.45 -23.89 58.02
CA GLN A 31 22.50 -22.43 58.24
C GLN A 31 23.53 -21.74 57.34
N GLU A 32 24.66 -22.39 57.08
CA GLU A 32 25.74 -21.91 56.18
C GLU A 32 25.29 -21.78 54.72
N GLU A 33 24.27 -22.55 54.31
CA GLU A 33 23.71 -22.52 52.95
C GLU A 33 22.61 -21.44 52.75
N ARG A 34 22.11 -20.85 53.85
CA ARG A 34 20.99 -19.88 53.83
C ARG A 34 21.43 -18.42 53.92
N GLU A 35 22.68 -18.19 54.29
CA GLU A 35 23.28 -16.88 54.47
C GLU A 35 24.08 -16.51 53.23
N ASP A 36 23.79 -15.36 52.64
CA ASP A 36 24.60 -14.86 51.53
C ASP A 36 25.88 -14.15 52.01
N GLU A 37 26.73 -13.75 51.07
CA GLU A 37 28.04 -13.15 51.38
C GLU A 37 27.93 -11.81 52.11
N ASP A 38 26.73 -11.20 52.11
CA ASP A 38 26.42 -9.96 52.82
C ASP A 38 25.75 -10.21 54.20
N GLY A 39 25.60 -11.46 54.62
CA GLY A 39 24.97 -11.84 55.89
C GLY A 39 23.43 -11.83 55.84
N PHE A 40 22.82 -11.77 54.66
CA PHE A 40 21.37 -11.86 54.51
C PHE A 40 20.92 -13.32 54.59
N LEU A 41 20.19 -13.63 55.67
CA LEU A 41 19.67 -14.96 55.94
C LEU A 41 18.29 -15.16 55.30
N THR A 42 18.19 -16.10 54.36
CA THR A 42 16.93 -16.48 53.71
C THR A 42 16.10 -17.40 54.61
N ARG A 43 14.88 -16.96 54.97
CA ARG A 43 13.94 -17.65 55.89
C ARG A 43 12.69 -18.15 55.19
N SER A 44 12.13 -17.37 54.28
CA SER A 44 10.95 -17.73 53.49
C SER A 44 11.08 -17.26 52.04
N ILE A 45 10.51 -18.02 51.11
CA ILE A 45 10.54 -17.75 49.66
C ILE A 45 9.15 -17.98 49.08
N LEU A 46 8.63 -17.01 48.34
CA LEU A 46 7.46 -17.16 47.48
C LEU A 46 7.89 -16.98 46.02
N SER A 47 7.80 -18.05 45.22
CA SER A 47 8.15 -18.07 43.81
C SER A 47 6.90 -18.23 42.95
N MET A 48 6.74 -17.35 41.96
CA MET A 48 5.58 -17.28 41.09
C MET A 48 6.02 -17.27 39.62
N PRO A 49 5.57 -18.21 38.79
CA PRO A 49 5.88 -18.19 37.37
C PRO A 49 5.15 -17.02 36.70
N ILE A 50 5.87 -16.26 35.87
CA ILE A 50 5.29 -15.25 35.00
C ILE A 50 4.95 -15.92 33.68
N VAL A 51 3.67 -15.91 33.32
CA VAL A 51 3.16 -16.56 32.10
C VAL A 51 2.65 -15.53 31.10
N ASN A 52 2.86 -15.79 29.80
CA ASN A 52 2.28 -14.97 28.75
C ASN A 52 0.85 -15.42 28.38
N GLY A 53 0.22 -14.72 27.42
CA GLY A 53 -1.14 -15.03 26.95
C GLY A 53 -1.31 -16.42 26.31
N GLN A 54 -0.21 -17.09 25.95
CA GLN A 54 -0.19 -18.46 25.43
C GLN A 54 0.08 -19.51 26.53
N LYS A 55 0.10 -19.10 27.80
CA LYS A 55 0.42 -19.94 28.97
C LYS A 55 1.84 -20.52 28.96
N THR A 56 2.79 -19.86 28.30
CA THR A 56 4.20 -20.23 28.38
C THR A 56 4.88 -19.38 29.46
N VAL A 57 5.77 -19.99 30.26
CA VAL A 57 6.52 -19.28 31.31
C VAL A 57 7.62 -18.45 30.65
N ILE A 58 7.52 -17.13 30.78
CA ILE A 58 8.49 -16.17 30.24
C ILE A 58 9.49 -15.67 31.29
N GLY A 59 9.21 -15.93 32.57
CA GLY A 59 10.07 -15.55 33.69
C GLY A 59 9.52 -16.08 35.00
N VAL A 60 10.21 -15.79 36.10
CA VAL A 60 9.76 -16.14 37.45
C VAL A 60 10.00 -14.95 38.36
N ALA A 61 8.98 -14.56 39.13
CA ALA A 61 9.10 -13.55 40.16
C ALA A 61 9.28 -14.24 41.51
N GLN A 62 10.18 -13.73 42.35
CA GLN A 62 10.45 -14.26 43.69
C GLN A 62 10.38 -13.15 44.73
N LEU A 63 9.69 -13.43 45.83
CA LEU A 63 9.73 -12.62 47.06
C LEU A 63 10.47 -13.43 48.12
N ILE A 64 11.43 -12.78 48.79
CA ILE A 64 12.26 -13.40 49.82
C ILE A 64 12.07 -12.63 51.11
N ASN A 65 11.77 -13.35 52.19
CA ASN A 65 11.56 -12.84 53.54
C ASN A 65 10.45 -11.78 53.64
N LYS A 66 9.32 -12.14 54.25
CA LYS A 66 8.29 -11.15 54.61
C LYS A 66 8.82 -10.24 55.73
N GLY A 67 8.61 -8.92 55.61
CA GLY A 67 9.17 -7.93 56.54
C GLY A 67 8.72 -8.05 58.01
N ASN A 68 7.62 -8.77 58.28
CA ASN A 68 7.15 -9.06 59.63
C ASN A 68 7.75 -10.35 60.23
N GLY A 69 8.65 -11.03 59.51
CA GLY A 69 9.31 -12.27 59.94
C GLY A 69 8.45 -13.54 59.87
N HIS A 70 7.18 -13.45 59.43
CA HIS A 70 6.29 -14.59 59.26
C HIS A 70 6.34 -15.17 57.83
N PRO A 71 5.88 -16.42 57.60
CA PRO A 71 5.66 -16.97 56.27
C PRO A 71 4.70 -16.13 55.41
N PHE A 72 4.75 -16.30 54.08
CA PHE A 72 3.75 -15.72 53.16
C PHE A 72 2.40 -16.43 53.32
N SER A 73 1.35 -15.64 53.52
CA SER A 73 -0.04 -16.10 53.65
C SER A 73 -0.72 -16.28 52.29
N ASP A 74 -1.86 -16.97 52.25
CA ASP A 74 -2.64 -17.16 51.01
C ASP A 74 -3.12 -15.84 50.40
N CYS A 75 -3.31 -14.81 51.23
CA CYS A 75 -3.60 -13.45 50.77
C CYS A 75 -2.41 -12.87 50.01
N ASP A 76 -1.18 -13.03 50.52
CA ASP A 76 0.03 -12.57 49.84
C ASP A 76 0.23 -13.32 48.51
N VAL A 77 -0.04 -14.64 48.50
CA VAL A 77 0.00 -15.47 47.30
C VAL A 77 -0.97 -14.96 46.24
N SER A 78 -2.23 -14.67 46.61
CA SER A 78 -3.26 -14.17 45.69
C SER A 78 -2.90 -12.82 45.09
N ILE A 79 -2.34 -11.90 45.90
CA ILE A 79 -1.87 -10.59 45.43
C ILE A 79 -0.69 -10.75 44.48
N PHE A 80 0.26 -11.63 44.82
CA PHE A 80 1.45 -11.86 44.01
C PHE A 80 1.13 -12.59 42.69
N GLU A 81 0.13 -13.46 42.69
CA GLU A 81 -0.40 -14.09 41.48
C GLU A 81 -1.02 -13.05 40.54
N ALA A 82 -1.86 -12.16 41.07
CA ALA A 82 -2.41 -11.05 40.29
C ALA A 82 -1.31 -10.17 39.70
N PHE A 83 -0.28 -9.83 40.50
CA PHE A 83 0.89 -9.10 40.04
C PHE A 83 1.64 -9.83 38.91
N ALA A 84 1.92 -11.13 39.07
CA ALA A 84 2.62 -11.93 38.06
C ALA A 84 1.83 -12.04 36.74
N ILE A 85 0.50 -12.08 36.78
CA ILE A 85 -0.35 -12.01 35.59
C ILE A 85 -0.16 -10.65 34.88
N PHE A 86 -0.18 -9.54 35.61
CA PHE A 86 0.05 -8.22 35.04
C PHE A 86 1.46 -8.06 34.46
N CYS A 87 2.49 -8.57 35.16
CA CYS A 87 3.85 -8.62 34.64
C CYS A 87 3.93 -9.44 33.34
N GLY A 88 3.26 -10.60 33.30
CA GLY A 88 3.22 -11.46 32.13
C GLY A 88 2.62 -10.78 30.90
N LEU A 89 1.51 -10.06 31.09
CA LEU A 89 0.88 -9.27 30.03
C LEU A 89 1.74 -8.07 29.61
N GLY A 90 2.33 -7.35 30.57
CA GLY A 90 3.17 -6.18 30.32
C GLY A 90 4.44 -6.52 29.55
N ILE A 91 5.17 -7.57 29.99
CA ILE A 91 6.39 -8.04 29.33
C ILE A 91 6.05 -8.56 27.92
N HIS A 92 5.01 -9.39 27.79
CA HIS A 92 4.60 -9.91 26.47
C HIS A 92 4.23 -8.79 25.50
N ASN A 93 3.46 -7.80 25.93
CA ASN A 93 3.07 -6.68 25.05
C ASN A 93 4.27 -5.81 24.67
N THR A 94 5.20 -5.57 25.60
CA THR A 94 6.43 -4.81 25.34
C THR A 94 7.32 -5.54 24.34
N GLN A 95 7.55 -6.84 24.54
CA GLN A 95 8.32 -7.68 23.60
C GLN A 95 7.67 -7.75 22.22
N MET A 96 6.34 -7.90 22.14
CA MET A 96 5.61 -7.87 20.88
C MET A 96 5.75 -6.52 20.17
N TYR A 97 5.69 -5.42 20.91
CA TYR A 97 5.89 -4.07 20.36
C TYR A 97 7.34 -3.88 19.86
N GLU A 98 8.34 -4.26 20.64
CA GLU A 98 9.75 -4.20 20.22
C GLU A 98 10.02 -5.03 18.96
N ASN A 99 9.47 -6.25 18.89
CA ASN A 99 9.58 -7.11 17.70
C ASN A 99 8.90 -6.47 16.48
N ALA A 100 7.75 -5.83 16.66
CA ALA A 100 7.09 -5.08 15.59
C ALA A 100 7.95 -3.90 15.13
N CYS A 101 8.54 -3.12 16.04
CA CYS A 101 9.47 -2.03 15.70
C CYS A 101 10.70 -2.53 14.94
N LYS A 102 11.31 -3.64 15.37
CA LYS A 102 12.44 -4.27 14.65
C LYS A 102 12.03 -4.71 13.24
N LEU A 103 10.83 -5.28 13.08
CA LEU A 103 10.32 -5.70 11.78
C LEU A 103 10.06 -4.50 10.85
N MET A 104 9.50 -3.41 11.38
CA MET A 104 9.33 -2.15 10.63
C MET A 104 10.67 -1.56 10.18
N ALA A 105 11.69 -1.58 11.04
CA ALA A 105 13.03 -1.12 10.67
C ALA A 105 13.64 -1.97 9.54
N LYS A 106 13.51 -3.30 9.61
CA LYS A 106 13.93 -4.21 8.53
C LYS A 106 13.17 -3.95 7.22
N GLN A 107 11.86 -3.74 7.31
CA GLN A 107 11.03 -3.40 6.16
C GLN A 107 11.48 -2.09 5.51
N LYS A 108 11.79 -1.06 6.32
CA LYS A 108 12.28 0.23 5.83
C LYS A 108 13.59 0.07 5.03
N VAL A 109 14.56 -0.65 5.58
CA VAL A 109 15.83 -0.92 4.89
C VAL A 109 15.60 -1.71 3.59
N ALA A 110 14.71 -2.70 3.62
CA ALA A 110 14.36 -3.46 2.42
C ALA A 110 13.75 -2.57 1.33
N LEU A 111 12.84 -1.65 1.70
CA LEU A 111 12.25 -0.68 0.78
C LEU A 111 13.29 0.30 0.22
N GLU A 112 14.27 0.73 1.01
CA GLU A 112 15.39 1.56 0.55
C GLU A 112 16.29 0.82 -0.47
N CYS A 113 16.57 -0.46 -0.24
CA CYS A 113 17.29 -1.28 -1.23
C CYS A 113 16.48 -1.47 -2.52
N LEU A 114 15.16 -1.69 -2.40
CA LEU A 114 14.27 -1.83 -3.56
C LEU A 114 14.15 -0.52 -4.33
N SER A 115 14.08 0.63 -3.65
CA SER A 115 13.97 1.94 -4.30
C SER A 115 15.21 2.29 -5.11
N TYR A 116 16.41 1.88 -4.67
CA TYR A 116 17.64 2.00 -5.45
C TYR A 116 17.53 1.26 -6.80
N HIS A 117 17.01 0.03 -6.77
CA HIS A 117 16.79 -0.75 -7.99
C HIS A 117 15.59 -0.26 -8.82
N ALA A 118 14.59 0.36 -8.20
CA ALA A 118 13.46 0.98 -8.89
C ALA A 118 13.85 2.27 -9.61
N THR A 119 14.86 2.99 -9.13
CA THR A 119 15.28 4.29 -9.68
C THR A 119 16.06 4.11 -10.99
N ALA A 120 15.85 5.02 -11.95
CA ALA A 120 16.62 5.09 -13.18
C ALA A 120 18.11 5.35 -12.94
N SER A 121 18.97 4.89 -13.86
CA SER A 121 20.40 5.14 -13.76
C SER A 121 20.71 6.64 -13.93
N ALA A 122 21.77 7.11 -13.27
CA ALA A 122 22.23 8.49 -13.42
C ALA A 122 22.67 8.79 -14.87
N ASP A 123 23.24 7.80 -15.56
CA ASP A 123 23.70 7.91 -16.94
C ASP A 123 22.52 8.09 -17.92
N ASP A 124 21.46 7.26 -17.79
CA ASP A 124 20.25 7.39 -18.61
C ASP A 124 19.53 8.72 -18.34
N THR A 125 19.51 9.16 -17.08
CA THR A 125 18.94 10.46 -16.69
C THR A 125 19.70 11.60 -17.36
N THR A 126 21.03 11.56 -17.31
CA THR A 126 21.91 12.56 -17.93
C THR A 126 21.75 12.57 -19.45
N ARG A 127 21.61 11.38 -20.06
CA ARG A 127 21.33 11.26 -21.49
C ARG A 127 20.02 11.95 -21.87
N LEU A 128 18.90 11.59 -21.23
CA LEU A 128 17.59 12.20 -21.49
C LEU A 128 17.58 13.71 -21.22
N TYR A 129 18.30 14.17 -20.20
CA TYR A 129 18.43 15.59 -19.87
C TYR A 129 19.06 16.42 -21.00
N HIS A 130 20.06 15.87 -21.68
CA HIS A 130 20.78 16.58 -22.75
C HIS A 130 20.17 16.38 -24.15
N GLU A 131 19.28 15.40 -24.31
CA GLU A 131 18.60 15.15 -25.57
C GLU A 131 17.64 16.29 -25.93
N THR A 132 17.57 16.59 -27.23
CA THR A 132 16.56 17.54 -27.72
C THR A 132 15.21 16.85 -27.70
N ILE A 133 14.25 17.44 -26.99
CA ILE A 133 12.87 16.94 -26.97
C ILE A 133 12.13 17.42 -28.23
N PRO A 134 11.69 16.54 -29.14
CA PRO A 134 10.91 16.94 -30.33
C PRO A 134 9.59 17.62 -29.97
N SER A 135 9.01 18.38 -30.91
CA SER A 135 7.75 19.11 -30.67
C SER A 135 6.53 18.18 -30.57
N VAL A 136 5.41 18.71 -30.08
CA VAL A 136 4.14 17.96 -30.00
C VAL A 136 3.61 17.53 -31.36
N GLU A 137 3.86 18.30 -32.42
CA GLU A 137 3.49 17.98 -33.80
C GLU A 137 4.33 16.82 -34.33
N CYS A 138 5.63 16.78 -34.01
CA CYS A 138 6.53 15.70 -34.43
C CYS A 138 6.06 14.34 -33.92
N TYR A 139 5.56 14.28 -32.68
CA TYR A 139 5.01 13.08 -32.08
C TYR A 139 3.49 12.91 -32.32
N ASN A 140 2.83 13.84 -32.98
CA ASN A 140 1.38 13.84 -33.20
C ASN A 140 0.54 13.70 -31.91
N LEU A 141 1.01 14.31 -30.80
CA LEU A 141 0.43 14.10 -29.45
C LEU A 141 -0.96 14.70 -29.27
N TYR A 142 -1.38 15.64 -30.12
CA TYR A 142 -2.72 16.21 -30.08
C TYR A 142 -3.81 15.29 -30.67
N SER A 143 -3.41 14.26 -31.42
CA SER A 143 -4.35 13.40 -32.12
C SER A 143 -4.91 12.31 -31.22
N PHE A 144 -6.24 12.14 -31.22
CA PHE A 144 -6.87 10.94 -30.63
C PHE A 144 -6.50 9.66 -31.40
N LYS A 145 -6.03 9.79 -32.65
CA LYS A 145 -5.52 8.69 -33.48
C LYS A 145 -4.00 8.48 -33.33
N PHE A 146 -3.37 9.01 -32.29
CA PHE A 146 -1.96 8.74 -31.98
C PHE A 146 -1.68 7.23 -31.87
N VAL A 147 -0.50 6.83 -32.36
CA VAL A 147 0.01 5.45 -32.41
C VAL A 147 1.47 5.49 -32.03
N ASP A 148 1.89 4.59 -31.13
CA ASP A 148 3.26 4.56 -30.59
C ASP A 148 4.13 3.41 -31.15
N PHE A 149 3.60 2.58 -32.05
CA PHE A 149 4.30 1.39 -32.57
C PHE A 149 5.65 1.70 -33.23
N ASP A 150 5.77 2.85 -33.88
CA ASP A 150 7.02 3.28 -34.53
C ASP A 150 7.94 4.06 -33.59
N LEU A 151 7.52 4.33 -32.36
CA LEU A 151 8.33 5.05 -31.38
C LEU A 151 9.29 4.11 -30.68
N SER A 152 10.56 4.51 -30.64
CA SER A 152 11.55 3.87 -29.79
C SER A 152 11.21 4.06 -28.31
N ASP A 153 11.81 3.20 -27.51
CA ASP A 153 11.68 3.27 -26.06
C ASP A 153 12.19 4.59 -25.46
N ASP A 154 13.16 5.24 -26.09
CA ASP A 154 13.62 6.58 -25.72
C ASP A 154 12.64 7.67 -26.21
N ASP A 155 12.06 7.51 -27.41
CA ASP A 155 11.03 8.43 -27.92
C ASP A 155 9.80 8.48 -27.02
N THR A 156 9.38 7.34 -26.45
CA THR A 156 8.26 7.32 -25.50
C THR A 156 8.54 8.17 -24.26
N CYS A 157 9.78 8.14 -23.73
CA CYS A 157 10.18 8.98 -22.60
C CYS A 157 10.23 10.46 -23.00
N ARG A 158 10.78 10.79 -24.17
CA ARG A 158 10.81 12.17 -24.69
C ARG A 158 9.41 12.72 -24.96
N ALA A 159 8.50 11.90 -25.48
CA ALA A 159 7.09 12.26 -25.67
C ALA A 159 6.41 12.57 -24.33
N THR A 160 6.67 11.78 -23.29
CA THR A 160 6.18 12.06 -21.93
C THR A 160 6.72 13.40 -21.41
N VAL A 161 8.02 13.64 -21.49
CA VAL A 161 8.61 14.94 -21.10
C VAL A 161 7.99 16.08 -21.90
N ARG A 162 7.75 15.89 -23.20
CA ARG A 162 7.08 16.87 -24.06
C ARG A 162 5.66 17.19 -23.58
N MET A 163 4.87 16.21 -23.12
CA MET A 163 3.53 16.48 -22.57
C MET A 163 3.59 17.40 -21.34
N PHE A 164 4.53 17.17 -20.41
CA PHE A 164 4.73 18.04 -19.24
C PHE A 164 5.16 19.46 -19.60
N LEU A 165 6.07 19.59 -20.58
CA LEU A 165 6.53 20.88 -21.09
C LEU A 165 5.39 21.63 -21.79
N GLN A 166 4.59 20.95 -22.62
CA GLN A 166 3.49 21.56 -23.35
C GLN A 166 2.35 22.02 -22.44
N CYS A 167 2.13 21.33 -21.32
CA CYS A 167 1.21 21.75 -20.28
C CYS A 167 1.78 22.84 -19.35
N ASN A 168 3.00 23.34 -19.61
CA ASN A 168 3.70 24.34 -18.80
C ASN A 168 3.90 23.93 -17.31
N LEU A 169 3.78 22.64 -16.98
CA LEU A 169 3.79 22.15 -15.60
C LEU A 169 5.17 22.30 -14.96
N VAL A 170 6.24 22.10 -15.74
CA VAL A 170 7.63 22.19 -15.28
C VAL A 170 7.93 23.60 -14.75
N LYS A 171 7.54 24.62 -15.51
CA LYS A 171 7.75 26.02 -15.13
C LYS A 171 6.79 26.45 -14.03
N GLN A 172 5.52 26.09 -14.14
CA GLN A 172 4.47 26.49 -13.19
C GLN A 172 4.78 25.98 -11.77
N PHE A 173 5.17 24.71 -11.65
CA PHE A 173 5.41 24.06 -10.36
C PHE A 173 6.90 23.98 -9.99
N HIS A 174 7.77 24.65 -10.73
CA HIS A 174 9.21 24.68 -10.48
C HIS A 174 9.80 23.26 -10.33
N ILE A 175 9.39 22.34 -11.22
CA ILE A 175 9.87 20.96 -11.24
C ILE A 175 11.30 20.98 -11.82
N PRO A 176 12.33 20.55 -11.10
CA PRO A 176 13.66 20.47 -11.69
C PRO A 176 13.67 19.50 -12.87
N TYR A 177 14.27 19.91 -13.97
CA TYR A 177 14.19 19.15 -15.21
C TYR A 177 14.88 17.79 -15.12
N ASP A 178 15.98 17.68 -14.36
CA ASP A 178 16.67 16.40 -14.10
C ASP A 178 15.79 15.45 -13.27
N VAL A 179 15.06 15.96 -12.29
CA VAL A 179 14.11 15.20 -11.46
C VAL A 179 12.96 14.67 -12.31
N LEU A 180 12.43 15.48 -13.24
CA LEU A 180 11.42 15.01 -14.20
C LEU A 180 11.95 13.89 -15.09
N CYS A 181 13.15 14.07 -15.68
CA CYS A 181 13.76 13.05 -16.55
C CYS A 181 13.98 11.73 -15.78
N ARG A 182 14.52 11.82 -14.57
CA ARG A 182 14.73 10.67 -13.68
C ARG A 182 13.42 9.97 -13.35
N TRP A 183 12.40 10.74 -12.96
CA TRP A 183 11.09 10.21 -12.60
C TRP A 183 10.42 9.49 -13.79
N VAL A 184 10.41 10.07 -15.00
CA VAL A 184 9.85 9.42 -16.19
C VAL A 184 10.53 8.08 -16.48
N LEU A 185 11.86 8.04 -16.40
CA LEU A 185 12.64 6.81 -16.62
C LEU A 185 12.38 5.78 -15.51
N SER A 186 12.28 6.21 -14.24
CA SER A 186 11.96 5.34 -13.11
C SER A 186 10.55 4.76 -13.24
N VAL A 187 9.53 5.57 -13.58
CA VAL A 187 8.17 5.08 -13.82
C VAL A 187 8.17 4.00 -14.90
N LYS A 188 8.78 4.28 -16.06
CA LYS A 188 8.93 3.29 -17.14
C LYS A 188 9.60 2.00 -16.66
N LYS A 189 10.69 2.11 -15.91
CA LYS A 189 11.47 0.95 -15.41
C LYS A 189 10.65 0.04 -14.48
N ASN A 190 9.64 0.58 -13.79
CA ASN A 190 8.80 -0.17 -12.85
C ASN A 190 7.53 -0.74 -13.50
N TYR A 191 7.34 -0.60 -14.81
CA TYR A 191 6.39 -1.43 -15.56
C TYR A 191 6.99 -2.80 -15.85
N ARG A 192 6.20 -3.85 -15.63
CA ARG A 192 6.61 -5.22 -15.96
C ARG A 192 6.51 -5.47 -17.46
N PRO A 193 7.32 -6.39 -18.02
CA PRO A 193 7.22 -6.78 -19.42
C PRO A 193 6.06 -7.78 -19.63
N VAL A 194 4.83 -7.37 -19.30
CA VAL A 194 3.59 -8.11 -19.60
C VAL A 194 3.06 -7.72 -20.99
N LYS A 195 2.12 -8.50 -21.53
CA LYS A 195 1.68 -8.40 -22.93
C LYS A 195 1.00 -7.06 -23.23
N TYR A 196 0.06 -6.66 -22.37
CA TYR A 196 -0.74 -5.45 -22.56
C TYR A 196 -0.47 -4.37 -21.51
N HIS A 197 -0.61 -4.68 -20.21
CA HIS A 197 -0.50 -3.69 -19.11
C HIS A 197 0.97 -3.32 -18.78
N ASN A 198 1.66 -2.77 -19.78
CA ASN A 198 3.07 -2.38 -19.74
C ASN A 198 3.23 -0.86 -19.98
N TRP A 199 4.47 -0.37 -20.05
CA TRP A 199 4.77 1.05 -20.24
C TRP A 199 4.09 1.68 -21.47
N ARG A 200 3.91 0.93 -22.57
CA ARG A 200 3.27 1.45 -23.79
C ARG A 200 1.79 1.74 -23.57
N HIS A 201 1.09 0.90 -22.79
CA HIS A 201 -0.28 1.17 -22.37
C HIS A 201 -0.35 2.46 -21.55
N ALA A 202 0.46 2.57 -20.49
CA ALA A 202 0.50 3.77 -19.65
C ALA A 202 0.80 5.07 -20.42
N LEU A 203 1.72 5.03 -21.38
CA LEU A 203 1.99 6.14 -22.30
C LEU A 203 0.75 6.51 -23.11
N ASN A 204 0.07 5.53 -23.72
CA ASN A 204 -1.12 5.78 -24.53
C ASN A 204 -2.28 6.36 -23.69
N VAL A 205 -2.46 5.89 -22.45
CA VAL A 205 -3.43 6.45 -21.50
C VAL A 205 -3.09 7.90 -21.18
N ALA A 206 -1.83 8.20 -20.86
CA ALA A 206 -1.37 9.56 -20.59
C ALA A 206 -1.47 10.47 -21.82
N GLN A 207 -1.18 9.96 -23.01
CA GLN A 207 -1.32 10.69 -24.27
C GLN A 207 -2.79 10.98 -24.58
N THR A 208 -3.70 10.03 -24.36
CA THR A 208 -5.14 10.29 -24.53
C THR A 208 -5.61 11.35 -23.54
N MET A 209 -5.17 11.30 -22.27
CA MET A 209 -5.47 12.35 -21.29
C MET A 209 -4.96 13.71 -21.75
N PHE A 210 -3.71 13.78 -22.24
CA PHE A 210 -3.15 15.00 -22.82
C PHE A 210 -3.98 15.52 -24.00
N ALA A 211 -4.41 14.65 -24.92
CA ALA A 211 -5.26 15.02 -26.04
C ALA A 211 -6.67 15.47 -25.58
N MET A 212 -7.26 14.85 -24.56
CA MET A 212 -8.51 15.30 -23.95
C MET A 212 -8.37 16.69 -23.33
N LEU A 213 -7.28 16.95 -22.60
CA LEU A 213 -7.01 18.25 -21.98
C LEU A 213 -6.83 19.35 -23.03
N LYS A 214 -6.02 19.09 -24.07
CA LYS A 214 -5.65 20.09 -25.08
C LYS A 214 -6.66 20.14 -26.24
N THR A 215 -6.74 19.09 -27.04
CA THR A 215 -7.64 19.01 -28.20
C THR A 215 -9.11 18.96 -27.77
N GLY A 216 -9.39 18.19 -26.71
CA GLY A 216 -10.72 18.10 -26.10
C GLY A 216 -11.10 19.30 -25.24
N LYS A 217 -10.20 20.27 -25.04
CA LYS A 217 -10.40 21.51 -24.26
C LYS A 217 -10.84 21.28 -22.80
N MET A 218 -10.59 20.08 -22.26
CA MET A 218 -11.00 19.71 -20.91
C MET A 218 -10.19 20.42 -19.82
N GLU A 219 -9.01 20.97 -20.16
CA GLU A 219 -8.19 21.77 -19.24
C GLU A 219 -8.93 22.99 -18.67
N ARG A 220 -10.00 23.45 -19.32
CA ARG A 220 -10.83 24.57 -18.85
C ARG A 220 -11.63 24.27 -17.57
N PHE A 221 -11.80 22.99 -17.25
CA PHE A 221 -12.54 22.54 -16.07
C PHE A 221 -11.62 22.11 -14.93
N MET A 222 -10.30 22.20 -15.15
CA MET A 222 -9.28 21.73 -14.23
C MET A 222 -8.30 22.87 -13.92
N THR A 223 -7.74 22.84 -12.73
CA THR A 223 -6.58 23.63 -12.34
C THR A 223 -5.30 22.98 -12.88
N ASP A 224 -4.23 23.76 -13.00
CA ASP A 224 -2.92 23.22 -13.41
C ASP A 224 -2.43 22.11 -12.47
N LEU A 225 -2.82 22.15 -11.19
CA LEU A 225 -2.44 21.15 -10.19
C LEU A 225 -3.18 19.83 -10.42
N GLU A 226 -4.45 19.89 -10.81
CA GLU A 226 -5.23 18.71 -11.20
C GLU A 226 -4.73 18.14 -12.53
N VAL A 227 -4.36 18.98 -13.49
CA VAL A 227 -3.72 18.54 -14.74
C VAL A 227 -2.42 17.80 -14.47
N LEU A 228 -1.58 18.31 -13.55
CA LEU A 228 -0.37 17.62 -13.10
C LEU A 228 -0.71 16.25 -12.48
N GLY A 229 -1.68 16.22 -11.56
CA GLY A 229 -2.13 14.99 -10.91
C GLY A 229 -2.68 13.95 -11.89
N LEU A 230 -3.47 14.35 -12.88
CA LEU A 230 -4.05 13.46 -13.89
C LEU A 230 -2.99 12.84 -14.80
N LEU A 231 -2.02 13.62 -15.29
CA LEU A 231 -0.94 13.07 -16.13
C LEU A 231 -0.06 12.09 -15.33
N VAL A 232 0.23 12.43 -14.06
CA VAL A 232 0.96 11.52 -13.15
C VAL A 232 0.16 10.24 -12.89
N ALA A 233 -1.14 10.35 -12.63
CA ALA A 233 -2.01 9.20 -12.43
C ALA A 233 -2.03 8.29 -13.67
N CYS A 234 -2.22 8.85 -14.87
CA CYS A 234 -2.23 8.06 -16.11
C CYS A 234 -0.92 7.28 -16.32
N LEU A 235 0.23 7.89 -16.06
CA LEU A 235 1.54 7.26 -16.20
C LEU A 235 1.79 6.19 -15.13
N CYS A 236 1.12 6.26 -13.99
CA CYS A 236 1.37 5.39 -12.84
C CYS A 236 0.28 4.35 -12.56
N HIS A 237 -0.87 4.41 -13.25
CA HIS A 237 -2.07 3.67 -12.85
C HIS A 237 -1.94 2.15 -12.87
N ASP A 238 -0.97 1.61 -13.64
CA ASP A 238 -0.71 0.17 -13.80
C ASP A 238 0.72 -0.22 -13.39
N LEU A 239 1.39 0.59 -12.56
CA LEU A 239 2.75 0.29 -12.10
C LEU A 239 2.84 -1.08 -11.42
N ASP A 240 3.85 -1.89 -11.78
CA ASP A 240 4.00 -3.25 -11.28
C ASP A 240 2.84 -4.22 -11.61
N HIS A 241 1.99 -3.93 -12.63
CA HIS A 241 0.92 -4.85 -13.05
C HIS A 241 1.47 -6.22 -13.47
N ARG A 242 0.82 -7.29 -12.99
CA ARG A 242 1.37 -8.67 -13.02
C ARG A 242 0.75 -9.57 -14.10
N GLY A 243 -0.10 -9.00 -14.96
CA GLY A 243 -0.84 -9.75 -15.97
C GLY A 243 -2.02 -10.56 -15.40
N THR A 244 -2.52 -10.16 -14.23
CA THR A 244 -3.63 -10.85 -13.55
C THR A 244 -4.55 -9.85 -12.88
N ASN A 245 -5.86 -10.06 -12.94
CA ASN A 245 -6.85 -9.15 -12.39
C ASN A 245 -7.15 -9.34 -10.88
N ASN A 246 -7.93 -8.41 -10.31
CA ASN A 246 -8.34 -8.41 -8.90
C ASN A 246 -9.05 -9.71 -8.44
N ALA A 247 -9.83 -10.34 -9.33
CA ALA A 247 -10.50 -11.61 -9.03
C ALA A 247 -9.50 -12.75 -8.82
N PHE A 248 -8.47 -12.84 -9.64
CA PHE A 248 -7.39 -13.81 -9.48
C PHE A 248 -6.62 -13.61 -8.18
N GLN A 249 -6.27 -12.35 -7.85
CA GLN A 249 -5.58 -12.01 -6.59
C GLN A 249 -6.37 -12.49 -5.36
N THR A 250 -7.70 -12.31 -5.38
CA THR A 250 -8.58 -12.77 -4.31
C THR A 250 -8.66 -14.30 -4.23
N LYS A 251 -8.83 -14.98 -5.37
CA LYS A 251 -8.94 -16.46 -5.42
C LYS A 251 -7.65 -17.16 -4.97
N THR A 252 -6.50 -16.55 -5.22
CA THR A 252 -5.18 -17.09 -4.85
C THR A 252 -4.74 -16.70 -3.43
N GLU A 253 -5.55 -15.93 -2.70
CA GLU A 253 -5.20 -15.38 -1.38
C GLU A 253 -3.83 -14.69 -1.40
N SER A 254 -3.56 -13.93 -2.46
CA SER A 254 -2.25 -13.31 -2.64
C SER A 254 -1.93 -12.33 -1.51
N PRO A 255 -0.64 -12.04 -1.24
CA PRO A 255 -0.27 -11.02 -0.25
C PRO A 255 -0.93 -9.66 -0.50
N LEU A 256 -1.18 -9.31 -1.77
CA LEU A 256 -1.88 -8.08 -2.14
C LEU A 256 -3.35 -8.13 -1.71
N ALA A 257 -4.05 -9.24 -1.93
CA ALA A 257 -5.45 -9.41 -1.50
C ALA A 257 -5.60 -9.45 0.03
N ILE A 258 -4.55 -9.86 0.76
CA ILE A 258 -4.51 -9.78 2.24
C ILE A 258 -4.30 -8.33 2.69
N LEU A 259 -3.48 -7.56 1.96
CA LEU A 259 -3.13 -6.19 2.30
C LEU A 259 -4.28 -5.22 1.98
N TYR A 260 -4.93 -5.37 0.82
CA TYR A 260 -5.99 -4.49 0.32
C TYR A 260 -7.30 -5.25 0.14
N SER A 261 -8.40 -4.67 0.66
CA SER A 261 -9.71 -5.33 0.66
C SER A 261 -10.59 -5.07 -0.56
N THR A 262 -10.37 -3.96 -1.27
CA THR A 262 -11.13 -3.51 -2.44
C THR A 262 -10.16 -2.85 -3.41
N SER A 263 -10.39 -2.95 -4.72
CA SER A 263 -9.53 -2.34 -5.75
C SER A 263 -8.04 -2.64 -5.47
N THR A 264 -7.76 -3.93 -5.28
CA THR A 264 -6.53 -4.43 -4.68
C THR A 264 -5.30 -4.04 -5.50
N MET A 265 -5.38 -4.19 -6.82
CA MET A 265 -4.30 -3.80 -7.72
C MET A 265 -4.17 -2.28 -7.82
N GLU A 266 -5.28 -1.54 -7.87
CA GLU A 266 -5.26 -0.08 -8.00
C GLU A 266 -4.64 0.60 -6.77
N HIS A 267 -4.91 0.10 -5.56
CA HIS A 267 -4.19 0.56 -4.36
C HIS A 267 -2.69 0.22 -4.41
N HIS A 268 -2.34 -0.96 -4.92
CA HIS A 268 -0.93 -1.34 -5.11
C HIS A 268 -0.23 -0.40 -6.11
N HIS A 269 -0.86 -0.08 -7.24
CA HIS A 269 -0.34 0.86 -8.24
C HIS A 269 -0.12 2.25 -7.65
N PHE A 270 -1.05 2.73 -6.83
CA PHE A 270 -0.88 3.98 -6.09
C PHE A 270 0.30 3.92 -5.11
N ASP A 271 0.45 2.84 -4.34
CA ASP A 271 1.57 2.67 -3.42
C ASP A 271 2.92 2.58 -4.17
N GLN A 272 2.96 1.99 -5.37
CA GLN A 272 4.14 2.03 -6.24
C GLN A 272 4.45 3.45 -6.73
N CYS A 273 3.44 4.23 -7.11
CA CYS A 273 3.60 5.65 -7.46
C CYS A 273 4.23 6.43 -6.30
N VAL A 274 3.70 6.25 -5.07
CA VAL A 274 4.22 6.87 -3.85
C VAL A 274 5.65 6.44 -3.56
N MET A 275 5.98 5.15 -3.73
CA MET A 275 7.34 4.64 -3.55
C MET A 275 8.32 5.35 -4.49
N ILE A 276 7.99 5.48 -5.78
CA ILE A 276 8.85 6.15 -6.76
C ILE A 276 8.99 7.64 -6.40
N LEU A 277 7.89 8.34 -6.07
CA LEU A 277 7.94 9.75 -5.67
C LEU A 277 8.78 9.99 -4.41
N ASN A 278 8.79 9.06 -3.46
CA ASN A 278 9.60 9.13 -2.24
C ASN A 278 11.05 8.67 -2.44
N SER A 279 11.39 8.12 -3.61
CA SER A 279 12.76 7.74 -3.93
C SER A 279 13.61 8.98 -4.19
N GLU A 280 14.88 8.94 -3.77
CA GLU A 280 15.79 10.07 -3.88
C GLU A 280 15.87 10.58 -5.33
N GLY A 281 15.71 11.90 -5.50
CA GLY A 281 15.77 12.56 -6.81
C GLY A 281 14.59 12.28 -7.76
N ASN A 282 13.52 11.61 -7.33
CA ASN A 282 12.36 11.32 -8.18
C ASN A 282 11.13 12.16 -7.82
N ASN A 283 11.17 12.92 -6.73
CA ASN A 283 10.02 13.69 -6.27
C ASN A 283 9.76 14.93 -7.13
N ILE A 284 8.97 14.77 -8.20
CA ILE A 284 8.54 15.89 -9.06
C ILE A 284 7.63 16.90 -8.34
N PHE A 285 7.15 16.59 -7.13
CA PHE A 285 6.32 17.46 -6.29
C PHE A 285 7.11 18.19 -5.19
N GLN A 286 8.44 18.06 -5.17
CA GLN A 286 9.28 18.58 -4.07
C GLN A 286 9.20 20.10 -3.85
N SER A 287 8.80 20.85 -4.88
CA SER A 287 8.68 22.32 -4.83
C SER A 287 7.27 22.78 -4.44
N LEU A 288 6.31 21.85 -4.28
CA LEU A 288 4.93 22.18 -3.93
C LEU A 288 4.81 22.56 -2.44
N SER A 289 3.81 23.39 -2.13
CA SER A 289 3.41 23.60 -0.74
C SER A 289 2.83 22.31 -0.14
N THR A 290 2.79 22.22 1.18
CA THR A 290 2.19 21.05 1.85
C THR A 290 0.70 20.88 1.50
N GLU A 291 -0.02 21.98 1.24
CA GLU A 291 -1.42 21.94 0.84
C GLU A 291 -1.56 21.42 -0.61
N ASP A 292 -0.77 21.97 -1.54
CA ASP A 292 -0.76 21.53 -2.93
C ASP A 292 -0.31 20.07 -3.07
N TYR A 293 0.69 19.65 -2.29
CA TYR A 293 1.13 18.25 -2.24
C TYR A 293 -0.01 17.32 -1.82
N ARG A 294 -0.76 17.67 -0.77
CA ARG A 294 -1.93 16.87 -0.34
C ARG A 294 -3.01 16.85 -1.40
N SER A 295 -3.28 17.99 -2.05
CA SER A 295 -4.29 18.12 -3.09
C SER A 295 -3.95 17.29 -4.33
N VAL A 296 -2.72 17.41 -4.85
CA VAL A 296 -2.28 16.63 -6.02
C VAL A 296 -2.23 15.13 -5.72
N MET A 297 -1.78 14.73 -4.52
CA MET A 297 -1.77 13.31 -4.14
C MET A 297 -3.19 12.74 -4.02
N LYS A 298 -4.15 13.53 -3.52
CA LYS A 298 -5.57 13.13 -3.51
C LYS A 298 -6.10 12.95 -4.95
N THR A 299 -5.75 13.85 -5.87
CA THR A 299 -6.13 13.71 -7.29
C THR A 299 -5.52 12.46 -7.91
N VAL A 300 -4.23 12.18 -7.64
CA VAL A 300 -3.53 10.99 -8.13
C VAL A 300 -4.19 9.72 -7.59
N GLU A 301 -4.45 9.64 -6.28
CA GLU A 301 -5.11 8.50 -5.64
C GLU A 301 -6.50 8.27 -6.25
N ASN A 302 -7.34 9.29 -6.25
CA ASN A 302 -8.71 9.19 -6.76
C ASN A 302 -8.77 8.80 -8.25
N ALA A 303 -7.84 9.29 -9.05
CA ALA A 303 -7.75 8.95 -10.47
C ALA A 303 -7.33 7.48 -10.66
N ILE A 304 -6.25 7.03 -10.02
CA ILE A 304 -5.80 5.63 -10.10
C ILE A 304 -6.89 4.68 -9.60
N ILE A 305 -7.53 4.94 -8.47
CA ILE A 305 -8.62 4.09 -7.97
C ILE A 305 -9.85 4.07 -8.92
N SER A 306 -10.00 5.08 -9.78
CA SER A 306 -11.11 5.12 -10.76
C SER A 306 -10.86 4.30 -12.02
N THR A 307 -9.68 3.68 -12.20
CA THR A 307 -9.44 2.72 -13.30
C THR A 307 -10.12 1.37 -13.05
N ASP A 308 -10.37 1.01 -11.77
CA ASP A 308 -11.20 -0.15 -11.43
C ASP A 308 -12.61 0.00 -12.04
N LEU A 309 -12.97 -0.87 -12.98
CA LEU A 309 -14.29 -0.80 -13.62
C LEU A 309 -15.45 -0.97 -12.63
N ALA A 310 -15.26 -1.67 -11.51
CA ALA A 310 -16.27 -1.74 -10.46
C ALA A 310 -16.54 -0.37 -9.83
N MET A 311 -15.53 0.51 -9.77
CA MET A 311 -15.68 1.90 -9.34
C MET A 311 -16.35 2.76 -10.42
N TYR A 312 -16.02 2.55 -11.70
CA TYR A 312 -16.75 3.17 -12.82
C TYR A 312 -18.25 2.86 -12.75
N PHE A 313 -18.66 1.60 -12.60
CA PHE A 313 -20.08 1.24 -12.53
C PHE A 313 -20.81 1.82 -11.30
N LYS A 314 -20.11 2.06 -10.19
CA LYS A 314 -20.67 2.78 -9.03
C LYS A 314 -20.89 4.26 -9.34
N LYS A 315 -19.96 4.90 -10.04
CA LYS A 315 -19.99 6.34 -10.36
C LYS A 315 -20.85 6.69 -11.60
N LYS A 316 -21.01 5.75 -12.55
CA LYS A 316 -21.68 5.95 -13.84
C LYS A 316 -23.09 6.52 -13.68
N SER A 317 -23.88 5.98 -12.76
CA SER A 317 -25.26 6.44 -12.53
C SER A 317 -25.32 7.90 -12.08
N SER A 318 -24.44 8.29 -11.15
CA SER A 318 -24.36 9.67 -10.68
C SER A 318 -23.91 10.62 -11.78
N PHE A 319 -22.98 10.20 -12.64
CA PHE A 319 -22.56 11.02 -13.79
C PHE A 319 -23.68 11.22 -14.81
N MET A 320 -24.42 10.15 -15.13
CA MET A 320 -25.58 10.27 -16.03
C MET A 320 -26.66 11.18 -15.44
N GLU A 321 -26.93 11.11 -14.14
CA GLU A 321 -27.88 12.00 -13.47
C GLU A 321 -27.49 13.48 -13.55
N VAL A 322 -26.22 13.81 -13.32
CA VAL A 322 -25.69 15.18 -13.46
C VAL A 322 -25.89 15.71 -14.89
N VAL A 323 -25.55 14.88 -15.90
CA VAL A 323 -25.70 15.24 -17.31
C VAL A 323 -27.17 15.39 -17.72
N GLU A 324 -28.05 14.47 -17.32
CA GLU A 324 -29.49 14.50 -17.63
C GLU A 324 -30.21 15.69 -16.99
N ASN A 325 -29.79 16.09 -15.78
CA ASN A 325 -30.34 17.26 -15.09
C ASN A 325 -29.86 18.60 -15.68
N GLY A 326 -28.92 18.56 -16.63
CA GLY A 326 -28.32 19.76 -17.22
C GLY A 326 -27.45 20.55 -16.22
N GLU A 327 -26.93 19.89 -15.19
CA GLU A 327 -25.97 20.48 -14.27
C GLU A 327 -24.57 20.43 -14.90
N PHE A 328 -24.06 21.58 -15.32
CA PHE A 328 -22.76 21.70 -15.99
C PHE A 328 -21.71 22.44 -15.13
N ASP A 329 -21.91 22.52 -13.81
CA ASP A 329 -20.94 23.15 -12.90
C ASP A 329 -19.79 22.21 -12.53
N TRP A 330 -18.97 21.92 -13.54
CA TRP A 330 -17.76 21.11 -13.40
C TRP A 330 -16.67 21.75 -12.53
N GLN A 331 -16.90 22.94 -11.96
CA GLN A 331 -16.00 23.59 -11.00
C GLN A 331 -16.25 23.11 -9.56
N SER A 332 -17.44 22.58 -9.26
CA SER A 332 -17.74 22.03 -7.94
C SER A 332 -16.91 20.77 -7.66
N GLU A 333 -16.32 20.68 -6.47
CA GLU A 333 -15.42 19.57 -6.11
C GLU A 333 -16.01 18.17 -6.38
N PRO A 334 -17.28 17.86 -6.01
CA PRO A 334 -17.84 16.53 -6.28
C PRO A 334 -18.01 16.22 -7.76
N GLN A 335 -18.46 17.19 -8.57
CA GLN A 335 -18.66 17.00 -10.02
C GLN A 335 -17.30 16.94 -10.73
N LYS A 336 -16.32 17.71 -10.27
CA LYS A 336 -14.96 17.67 -10.80
C LYS A 336 -14.27 16.33 -10.50
N GLU A 337 -14.37 15.83 -9.27
CA GLU A 337 -13.84 14.50 -8.92
C GLU A 337 -14.50 13.38 -9.76
N LEU A 338 -15.81 13.50 -9.99
CA LEU A 338 -16.56 12.60 -10.86
C LEU A 338 -16.09 12.68 -12.32
N LEU A 339 -15.89 13.89 -12.85
CA LEU A 339 -15.40 14.12 -14.20
C LEU A 339 -13.98 13.57 -14.38
N CYS A 340 -13.07 13.84 -13.44
CA CYS A 340 -11.72 13.25 -13.42
C CYS A 340 -11.76 11.73 -13.48
N GLY A 341 -12.61 11.10 -12.67
CA GLY A 341 -12.80 9.65 -12.68
C GLY A 341 -13.28 9.13 -14.04
N MET A 342 -14.29 9.77 -14.64
CA MET A 342 -14.81 9.39 -15.97
C MET A 342 -13.77 9.61 -17.08
N MET A 343 -13.01 10.70 -17.03
CA MET A 343 -11.91 10.97 -17.95
C MET A 343 -10.81 9.92 -17.82
N MET A 344 -10.46 9.50 -16.60
CA MET A 344 -9.47 8.47 -16.37
C MET A 344 -9.91 7.12 -16.97
N THR A 345 -11.14 6.66 -16.68
CA THR A 345 -11.69 5.44 -17.30
C THR A 345 -11.72 5.56 -18.82
N ALA A 346 -12.07 6.73 -19.37
CA ALA A 346 -12.12 6.97 -20.81
C ALA A 346 -10.73 6.94 -21.47
N CYS A 347 -9.68 7.35 -20.76
CA CYS A 347 -8.30 7.26 -21.23
C CYS A 347 -7.80 5.82 -21.16
N ASP A 348 -8.12 5.09 -20.09
CA ASP A 348 -7.71 3.71 -19.86
C ASP A 348 -8.22 2.77 -20.97
N VAL A 349 -9.50 2.89 -21.34
CA VAL A 349 -10.09 2.08 -22.43
C VAL A 349 -9.88 2.69 -23.83
N SER A 350 -9.03 3.71 -23.99
CA SER A 350 -8.90 4.48 -25.24
C SER A 350 -8.36 3.72 -26.44
N ALA A 351 -7.72 2.57 -26.22
CA ALA A 351 -7.29 1.67 -27.29
C ALA A 351 -8.46 1.28 -28.23
N ILE A 352 -9.68 1.18 -27.70
CA ILE A 352 -10.88 0.81 -28.46
C ILE A 352 -11.30 1.84 -29.52
N ALA A 353 -10.80 3.08 -29.42
CA ALA A 353 -11.10 4.18 -30.33
C ALA A 353 -9.98 4.46 -31.34
N LYS A 354 -8.88 3.69 -31.30
CA LYS A 354 -7.76 3.83 -32.23
C LYS A 354 -8.14 3.29 -33.62
N PRO A 355 -7.41 3.67 -34.70
CA PRO A 355 -7.65 3.09 -36.03
C PRO A 355 -7.67 1.56 -36.00
N TRP A 356 -8.49 0.93 -36.85
CA TRP A 356 -8.74 -0.51 -36.86
C TRP A 356 -7.47 -1.36 -36.78
N GLU A 357 -6.46 -1.06 -37.61
CA GLU A 357 -5.19 -1.82 -37.64
C GLU A 357 -4.42 -1.81 -36.31
N VAL A 358 -4.60 -0.74 -35.52
CA VAL A 358 -4.01 -0.60 -34.19
C VAL A 358 -4.89 -1.31 -33.17
N GLN A 359 -6.19 -1.01 -33.16
CA GLN A 359 -7.13 -1.59 -32.20
C GLN A 359 -7.16 -3.12 -32.29
N HIS A 360 -7.15 -3.67 -33.51
CA HIS A 360 -7.14 -5.11 -33.74
C HIS A 360 -5.90 -5.79 -33.16
N LYS A 361 -4.71 -5.17 -33.31
CA LYS A 361 -3.46 -5.66 -32.69
C LYS A 361 -3.51 -5.59 -31.18
N ILE A 362 -3.99 -4.47 -30.62
CA ILE A 362 -4.11 -4.30 -29.17
C ILE A 362 -5.10 -5.33 -28.58
N ALA A 363 -6.23 -5.58 -29.23
CA ALA A 363 -7.19 -6.57 -28.78
C ALA A 363 -6.59 -7.98 -28.70
N LYS A 364 -5.68 -8.35 -29.61
CA LYS A 364 -4.94 -9.61 -29.55
C LYS A 364 -4.01 -9.65 -28.32
N LEU A 365 -3.25 -8.58 -28.04
CA LEU A 365 -2.39 -8.51 -26.85
C LEU A 365 -3.18 -8.64 -25.54
N VAL A 366 -4.35 -7.98 -25.46
CA VAL A 366 -5.27 -8.10 -24.31
C VAL A 366 -5.78 -9.53 -24.17
N ALA A 367 -6.20 -10.15 -25.27
CA ALA A 367 -6.69 -11.52 -25.27
C ALA A 367 -5.59 -12.51 -24.84
N ASP A 368 -4.36 -12.36 -25.36
CA ASP A 368 -3.23 -13.19 -24.99
C ASP A 368 -2.92 -13.08 -23.49
N GLU A 369 -2.98 -11.88 -22.91
CA GLU A 369 -2.80 -11.71 -21.47
C GLU A 369 -3.89 -12.39 -20.65
N PHE A 370 -5.16 -12.28 -21.07
CA PHE A 370 -6.27 -12.99 -20.43
C PHE A 370 -6.16 -14.51 -20.56
N PHE A 371 -5.66 -15.01 -21.69
CA PHE A 371 -5.40 -16.42 -21.91
C PHE A 371 -4.28 -16.93 -21.01
N ASP A 372 -3.21 -16.16 -20.83
CA ASP A 372 -2.13 -16.50 -19.90
C ASP A 372 -2.66 -16.56 -18.46
N GLN A 373 -3.53 -15.63 -18.05
CA GLN A 373 -4.23 -15.73 -16.76
C GLN A 373 -5.13 -16.97 -16.68
N GLY A 374 -5.89 -17.30 -17.73
CA GLY A 374 -6.76 -18.46 -17.75
C GLY A 374 -6.01 -19.78 -17.61
N ASP A 375 -4.83 -19.90 -18.22
CA ASP A 375 -3.93 -21.03 -18.04
C ASP A 375 -3.44 -21.12 -16.59
N LEU A 376 -3.09 -19.99 -15.97
CA LEU A 376 -2.73 -19.94 -14.55
C LEU A 376 -3.90 -20.38 -13.65
N GLU A 377 -5.14 -20.00 -13.96
CA GLU A 377 -6.33 -20.47 -13.23
C GLU A 377 -6.51 -22.00 -13.37
N LYS A 378 -6.30 -22.56 -14.56
CA LYS A 378 -6.31 -24.02 -14.78
C LYS A 378 -5.22 -24.71 -13.95
N LEU A 379 -3.99 -24.20 -14.00
CA LEU A 379 -2.81 -24.83 -13.36
C LEU A 379 -2.82 -24.71 -11.83
N GLN A 380 -3.10 -23.51 -11.30
CA GLN A 380 -2.94 -23.23 -9.87
C GLN A 380 -4.22 -23.46 -9.07
N LEU A 381 -5.40 -23.25 -9.66
CA LEU A 381 -6.69 -23.34 -8.98
C LEU A 381 -7.50 -24.57 -9.39
N ASN A 382 -7.05 -25.31 -10.43
CA ASN A 382 -7.77 -26.44 -11.02
C ASN A 382 -9.22 -26.06 -11.39
N GLN A 383 -9.40 -24.83 -11.90
CA GLN A 383 -10.69 -24.28 -12.31
C GLN A 383 -10.74 -24.10 -13.82
N GLN A 384 -11.92 -24.29 -14.40
CA GLN A 384 -12.13 -23.91 -15.79
C GLN A 384 -12.31 -22.39 -15.88
N PRO A 385 -11.48 -21.68 -16.67
CA PRO A 385 -11.57 -20.25 -16.81
C PRO A 385 -12.86 -19.88 -17.54
N VAL A 386 -13.26 -18.63 -17.39
CA VAL A 386 -14.37 -18.07 -18.18
C VAL A 386 -13.98 -17.98 -19.65
N ALA A 387 -14.98 -17.95 -20.53
CA ALA A 387 -14.80 -17.92 -21.99
C ALA A 387 -13.75 -16.90 -22.47
N MET A 388 -13.75 -15.70 -21.88
CA MET A 388 -12.86 -14.60 -22.21
C MET A 388 -11.38 -14.87 -21.89
N MET A 389 -11.11 -15.80 -20.98
CA MET A 389 -9.77 -16.21 -20.54
C MET A 389 -9.42 -17.62 -21.06
N ASP A 390 -10.29 -18.25 -21.84
CA ASP A 390 -10.06 -19.60 -22.34
C ASP A 390 -9.55 -19.56 -23.78
N ARG A 391 -8.25 -19.86 -23.97
CA ARG A 391 -7.61 -19.83 -25.30
C ARG A 391 -8.22 -20.81 -26.30
N GLU A 392 -8.91 -21.86 -25.83
CA GLU A 392 -9.65 -22.79 -26.68
C GLU A 392 -10.88 -22.16 -27.32
N ARG A 393 -11.37 -21.04 -26.78
CA ARG A 393 -12.55 -20.30 -27.22
C ARG A 393 -12.20 -18.98 -27.93
N LYS A 394 -10.97 -18.87 -28.43
CA LYS A 394 -10.48 -17.69 -29.17
C LYS A 394 -11.36 -17.27 -30.36
N ASP A 395 -12.07 -18.21 -30.98
CA ASP A 395 -12.99 -17.92 -32.09
C ASP A 395 -14.12 -16.97 -31.67
N GLU A 396 -14.49 -16.95 -30.38
CA GLU A 396 -15.53 -16.09 -29.83
C GLU A 396 -15.07 -14.65 -29.52
N LEU A 397 -13.77 -14.34 -29.65
CA LEU A 397 -13.21 -13.03 -29.32
C LEU A 397 -13.93 -11.86 -30.02
N PRO A 398 -14.30 -11.93 -31.32
CA PRO A 398 -15.03 -10.84 -31.97
C PRO A 398 -16.34 -10.50 -31.28
N GLN A 399 -17.13 -11.52 -30.91
CA GLN A 399 -18.40 -11.32 -30.21
C GLN A 399 -18.20 -10.77 -28.80
N MET A 400 -17.12 -11.18 -28.11
CA MET A 400 -16.76 -10.64 -26.80
C MET A 400 -16.36 -9.17 -26.89
N GLN A 401 -15.61 -8.76 -27.93
CA GLN A 401 -15.25 -7.37 -28.17
C GLN A 401 -16.48 -6.51 -28.43
N VAL A 402 -17.44 -6.97 -29.25
CA VAL A 402 -18.74 -6.28 -29.43
C VAL A 402 -19.43 -6.07 -28.08
N GLY A 403 -19.49 -7.12 -27.24
CA GLY A 403 -20.09 -7.03 -25.91
C GLY A 403 -19.39 -6.03 -24.98
N PHE A 404 -18.05 -6.01 -24.97
CA PHE A 404 -17.27 -5.05 -24.20
C PHE A 404 -17.53 -3.60 -24.66
N ILE A 405 -17.55 -3.38 -25.97
CA ILE A 405 -17.84 -2.07 -26.57
C ILE A 405 -19.24 -1.58 -26.17
N ASP A 406 -20.26 -2.44 -26.29
CA ASP A 406 -21.65 -2.10 -26.00
C ASP A 406 -21.93 -1.79 -24.53
N VAL A 407 -21.27 -2.50 -23.62
CA VAL A 407 -21.56 -2.39 -22.18
C VAL A 407 -20.76 -1.27 -21.52
N ILE A 408 -19.50 -1.08 -21.93
CA ILE A 408 -18.55 -0.18 -21.25
C ILE A 408 -18.24 1.04 -22.11
N CYS A 409 -17.67 0.83 -23.29
CA CYS A 409 -17.02 1.89 -24.06
C CYS A 409 -18.00 2.87 -24.69
N LEU A 410 -19.00 2.37 -25.44
CA LEU A 410 -19.97 3.24 -26.10
C LEU A 410 -20.79 4.07 -25.13
N PRO A 411 -21.37 3.53 -24.03
CA PRO A 411 -22.08 4.35 -23.07
C PRO A 411 -21.21 5.46 -22.48
N LEU A 412 -19.95 5.17 -22.17
CA LEU A 412 -19.01 6.15 -21.62
C LEU A 412 -18.72 7.28 -22.63
N TYR A 413 -18.25 6.92 -23.83
CA TYR A 413 -17.89 7.92 -24.84
C TYR A 413 -19.10 8.67 -25.38
N LYS A 414 -20.28 8.05 -25.43
CA LYS A 414 -21.50 8.72 -25.84
C LYS A 414 -21.81 9.89 -24.91
N VAL A 415 -21.97 9.62 -23.61
CA VAL A 415 -22.31 10.65 -22.63
C VAL A 415 -21.23 11.73 -22.56
N LEU A 416 -19.96 11.32 -22.59
CA LEU A 416 -18.84 12.24 -22.63
C LEU A 416 -18.84 13.13 -23.89
N SER A 417 -19.14 12.58 -25.07
CA SER A 417 -19.17 13.35 -26.32
C SER A 417 -20.40 14.25 -26.48
N GLU A 418 -21.54 13.86 -25.89
CA GLU A 418 -22.75 14.68 -25.84
C GLU A 418 -22.54 15.88 -24.91
N THR A 419 -21.81 15.68 -23.80
CA THR A 419 -21.45 16.75 -22.85
C THR A 419 -20.30 17.63 -23.38
N PHE A 420 -19.29 17.00 -23.98
CA PHE A 420 -18.07 17.64 -24.46
C PHE A 420 -17.86 17.28 -25.96
N PRO A 421 -18.42 18.05 -26.90
CA PRO A 421 -18.36 17.72 -28.32
C PRO A 421 -16.94 17.61 -28.90
N TRP A 422 -15.94 18.20 -28.23
CA TRP A 422 -14.54 18.19 -28.68
C TRP A 422 -13.84 16.84 -28.56
N ILE A 423 -14.39 15.90 -27.77
CA ILE A 423 -13.86 14.53 -27.64
C ILE A 423 -14.66 13.50 -28.46
N LYS A 424 -15.56 13.96 -29.34
CA LYS A 424 -16.40 13.11 -30.20
C LYS A 424 -15.59 12.12 -31.05
N ALA A 425 -14.34 12.44 -31.37
CA ALA A 425 -13.45 11.51 -32.10
C ALA A 425 -13.28 10.15 -31.39
N LEU A 426 -13.29 10.11 -30.05
CA LEU A 426 -13.23 8.86 -29.29
C LEU A 426 -14.51 8.03 -29.45
N TYR A 427 -15.67 8.69 -29.42
CA TYR A 427 -16.96 8.04 -29.68
C TYR A 427 -17.03 7.49 -31.11
N ASP A 428 -16.63 8.29 -32.10
CA ASP A 428 -16.69 7.91 -33.51
C ASP A 428 -15.77 6.72 -33.82
N GLY A 429 -14.54 6.72 -33.30
CA GLY A 429 -13.62 5.59 -33.44
C GLY A 429 -14.14 4.32 -32.77
N CYS A 430 -14.79 4.44 -31.60
CA CYS A 430 -15.42 3.32 -30.92
C CYS A 430 -16.60 2.73 -31.72
N VAL A 431 -17.45 3.58 -32.31
CA VAL A 431 -18.56 3.14 -33.19
C VAL A 431 -18.04 2.43 -34.44
N GLU A 432 -16.98 2.97 -35.06
CA GLU A 432 -16.34 2.37 -36.23
C GLU A 432 -15.75 0.99 -35.91
N ASN A 433 -14.98 0.86 -34.84
CA ASN A 433 -14.41 -0.42 -34.42
C ASN A 433 -15.49 -1.43 -33.99
N ARG A 434 -16.58 -0.98 -33.38
CA ARG A 434 -17.74 -1.86 -33.10
C ARG A 434 -18.26 -2.51 -34.38
N LYS A 435 -18.37 -1.74 -35.46
CA LYS A 435 -18.84 -2.26 -36.75
C LYS A 435 -17.86 -3.30 -37.30
N HIS A 436 -16.56 -3.02 -37.26
CA HIS A 436 -15.55 -3.99 -37.69
C HIS A 436 -15.59 -5.30 -36.88
N TRP A 437 -15.73 -5.22 -35.55
CA TRP A 437 -15.88 -6.41 -34.71
C TRP A 437 -17.18 -7.16 -34.97
N GLN A 438 -18.28 -6.45 -35.23
CA GLN A 438 -19.56 -7.06 -35.60
C GLN A 438 -19.44 -7.81 -36.93
N ASP A 439 -18.82 -7.21 -37.95
CA ASP A 439 -18.58 -7.84 -39.24
C ASP A 439 -17.71 -9.10 -39.10
N LEU A 440 -16.73 -9.10 -38.18
CA LEU A 440 -15.93 -10.29 -37.85
C LEU A 440 -16.75 -11.36 -37.10
N ALA A 441 -17.58 -10.96 -36.13
CA ALA A 441 -18.42 -11.88 -35.39
C ALA A 441 -19.41 -12.63 -36.31
N GLU A 442 -20.03 -11.92 -37.26
CA GLU A 442 -20.92 -12.50 -38.26
C GLU A 442 -20.18 -13.49 -39.18
N LYS A 443 -18.93 -13.18 -39.59
CA LYS A 443 -18.09 -14.11 -40.36
C LYS A 443 -17.81 -15.39 -39.58
N VAL A 444 -17.50 -15.29 -38.29
CA VAL A 444 -17.31 -16.46 -37.41
C VAL A 444 -18.58 -17.29 -37.30
N GLU A 445 -19.74 -16.65 -37.14
CA GLU A 445 -21.03 -17.34 -37.11
C GLU A 445 -21.32 -18.09 -38.42
N MET A 446 -20.87 -17.55 -39.56
CA MET A 446 -20.91 -18.21 -40.87
C MET A 446 -19.85 -19.31 -41.07
N GLY A 447 -19.03 -19.60 -40.06
CA GLY A 447 -18.01 -20.65 -40.09
C GLY A 447 -16.68 -20.23 -40.73
N LEU A 448 -16.45 -18.94 -40.95
CA LEU A 448 -15.16 -18.41 -41.41
C LEU A 448 -14.25 -18.14 -40.20
N THR A 449 -12.96 -18.45 -40.32
CA THR A 449 -11.99 -18.08 -39.29
C THR A 449 -11.61 -16.61 -39.40
N TRP A 450 -11.58 -15.91 -38.26
CA TRP A 450 -11.04 -14.55 -38.16
C TRP A 450 -9.55 -14.55 -37.79
N ILE A 451 -8.98 -15.72 -37.49
CA ILE A 451 -7.60 -15.86 -37.03
C ILE A 451 -6.68 -15.63 -38.22
N ASP A 452 -6.06 -14.44 -38.28
CA ASP A 452 -4.83 -14.29 -39.07
C ASP A 452 -3.82 -15.32 -38.57
N HIS A 453 -3.15 -16.03 -39.48
CA HIS A 453 -2.17 -17.07 -39.18
C HIS A 453 -0.92 -16.59 -38.40
N ASP A 454 -0.88 -15.35 -37.94
CA ASP A 454 0.21 -14.76 -37.18
C ASP A 454 -0.08 -14.80 -35.67
N THR A 455 0.42 -15.87 -35.05
CA THR A 455 0.87 -16.00 -33.64
C THR A 455 -0.09 -15.54 -32.53
N ILE A 456 -0.92 -16.48 -32.05
CA ILE A 456 -1.28 -16.54 -30.62
C ILE A 456 -0.23 -17.42 -29.94
N ASP A 457 0.38 -16.91 -28.87
CA ASP A 457 1.46 -17.61 -28.17
C ASP A 457 1.00 -18.96 -27.59
N LYS A 458 1.96 -19.89 -27.49
CA LYS A 458 1.75 -21.21 -26.89
C LYS A 458 1.33 -21.08 -25.41
N PRO A 459 0.56 -22.05 -24.87
CA PRO A 459 0.15 -22.02 -23.47
C PRO A 459 1.34 -21.85 -22.53
N VAL A 460 1.10 -21.23 -21.38
CA VAL A 460 2.11 -21.11 -20.32
C VAL A 460 2.40 -22.50 -19.78
N GLU A 461 3.47 -23.14 -20.25
CA GLU A 461 3.91 -24.45 -19.76
C GLU A 461 4.52 -24.32 -18.36
N GLU A 462 4.32 -25.36 -17.54
CA GLU A 462 5.01 -25.50 -16.26
C GLU A 462 6.52 -25.36 -16.48
N PHE A 463 7.20 -24.50 -15.71
CA PHE A 463 8.66 -24.32 -15.75
C PHE A 463 9.33 -25.63 -15.26
N THR A 464 9.37 -26.65 -16.11
CA THR A 464 10.16 -27.87 -15.90
C THR A 464 11.61 -27.50 -16.18
N GLY A 465 12.41 -27.47 -15.13
CA GLY A 465 13.76 -26.93 -15.15
C GLY A 465 14.65 -27.55 -16.23
N ARG A 466 14.92 -26.79 -17.30
CA ARG A 466 16.16 -26.89 -18.07
C ARG A 466 17.04 -25.71 -17.70
N THR A 467 18.10 -26.02 -16.97
CA THR A 467 19.21 -25.12 -16.67
C THR A 467 19.96 -24.80 -17.95
N ASP A 468 19.59 -23.71 -18.63
CA ASP A 468 20.53 -23.00 -19.49
C ASP A 468 21.16 -21.87 -18.66
N SER A 469 22.42 -22.10 -18.29
CA SER A 469 23.25 -21.15 -17.58
C SER A 469 23.55 -19.98 -18.52
N THR A 470 22.82 -18.87 -18.41
CA THR A 470 23.33 -17.48 -18.29
C THR A 470 22.13 -16.52 -18.12
N VAL A 471 21.34 -16.71 -17.07
CA VAL A 471 20.42 -15.69 -16.59
C VAL A 471 20.88 -15.34 -15.19
N VAL A 472 21.33 -14.10 -14.99
CA VAL A 472 21.55 -13.56 -13.65
C VAL A 472 20.18 -13.43 -13.00
N ARG A 473 19.74 -14.52 -12.38
CA ARG A 473 18.60 -14.57 -11.47
C ARG A 473 19.04 -13.86 -10.19
N LEU A 474 18.75 -12.57 -10.08
CA LEU A 474 18.70 -11.91 -8.78
C LEU A 474 17.40 -12.37 -8.08
N ILE A 475 17.41 -13.60 -7.57
CA ILE A 475 16.40 -14.04 -6.60
C ILE A 475 16.85 -13.48 -5.26
N VAL A 476 16.23 -12.40 -4.81
CA VAL A 476 16.26 -12.03 -3.39
C VAL A 476 15.37 -13.03 -2.66
N GLN A 477 15.91 -14.21 -2.41
CA GLN A 477 15.29 -15.17 -1.50
C GLN A 477 15.60 -14.65 -0.10
N LEU A 478 14.60 -14.04 0.56
CA LEU A 478 14.63 -13.93 2.01
C LEU A 478 14.47 -15.34 2.58
N CYS A 479 15.55 -16.11 2.60
CA CYS A 479 15.68 -17.32 3.39
C CYS A 479 15.72 -16.91 4.86
N ILE A 480 14.56 -16.68 5.47
CA ILE A 480 14.43 -16.79 6.93
C ILE A 480 13.94 -18.21 7.20
N ASP A 481 14.80 -19.18 6.91
CA ASP A 481 14.62 -20.56 7.34
C ASP A 481 15.99 -21.11 7.75
N LYS A 482 16.43 -20.62 8.93
CA LYS A 482 17.21 -21.32 9.98
C LYS A 482 17.68 -20.29 11.02
N PRO A 483 17.84 -20.69 12.29
CA PRO A 483 18.18 -19.76 13.36
C PRO A 483 19.57 -19.18 13.10
N VAL A 484 19.65 -17.85 13.08
CA VAL A 484 20.93 -17.14 13.05
C VAL A 484 21.58 -17.37 14.41
N GLU A 485 22.68 -18.13 14.42
CA GLU A 485 23.60 -18.19 15.56
C GLU A 485 24.13 -16.79 15.86
N GLU A 486 24.14 -16.45 17.14
CA GLU A 486 24.50 -15.13 17.68
C GLU A 486 25.92 -14.73 17.28
N PHE A 487 26.03 -13.63 16.53
CA PHE A 487 27.23 -12.81 16.51
C PHE A 487 27.18 -11.84 17.68
N THR A 488 28.03 -12.06 18.68
CA THR A 488 28.25 -11.14 19.80
C THR A 488 29.19 -10.02 19.36
N ALA A 489 28.73 -8.78 19.49
CA ALA A 489 29.58 -7.60 19.50
C ALA A 489 29.18 -6.74 20.70
N ASN A 490 30.08 -6.69 21.67
CA ASN A 490 30.04 -5.81 22.84
C ASN A 490 30.04 -4.33 22.42
N SER A 491 29.18 -3.53 23.04
CA SER A 491 29.57 -2.21 23.56
C SER A 491 28.51 -1.71 24.54
N GLU A 492 28.99 -1.29 25.70
CA GLU A 492 28.27 -0.87 26.90
C GLU A 492 27.46 0.42 26.71
N ALA A 493 26.35 0.51 27.44
CA ALA A 493 25.78 1.76 27.91
C ALA A 493 25.16 1.52 29.29
N GLU A 494 25.77 2.12 30.32
CA GLU A 494 25.32 2.14 31.71
C GLU A 494 24.08 3.04 31.86
N ASP A 495 22.99 2.53 32.45
CA ASP A 495 22.61 2.78 33.87
C ASP A 495 21.12 2.45 34.14
N ILE A 496 20.86 2.10 35.40
CA ILE A 496 19.59 1.77 36.09
C ILE A 496 19.34 0.26 36.29
N GLU A 497 19.68 -0.17 37.50
CA GLU A 497 19.57 -1.53 38.01
C GLU A 497 18.13 -1.87 38.45
N PHE A 498 17.48 -2.77 37.72
CA PHE A 498 16.38 -3.61 38.21
C PHE A 498 16.78 -5.08 38.00
N THR A 499 16.95 -5.85 39.07
CA THR A 499 17.30 -7.27 38.96
C THR A 499 16.09 -8.08 38.51
N VAL A 500 15.95 -8.31 37.20
CA VAL A 500 15.12 -9.38 36.64
C VAL A 500 16.06 -10.46 36.12
N THR A 501 16.10 -11.61 36.79
CA THR A 501 16.92 -12.74 36.37
C THR A 501 16.29 -13.43 35.16
N THR A 502 16.70 -13.07 33.95
CA THR A 502 16.40 -13.84 32.73
C THR A 502 17.39 -15.00 32.61
N LEU A 503 16.89 -16.24 32.74
CA LEU A 503 17.68 -17.46 32.55
C LEU A 503 17.92 -17.69 31.05
N ASN A 504 19.07 -17.23 30.54
CA ASN A 504 19.66 -17.72 29.27
C ASN A 504 20.58 -18.90 29.60
N CYS A 505 20.29 -20.09 29.08
CA CYS A 505 21.24 -21.22 29.10
C CYS A 505 21.67 -21.55 27.67
N VAL A 506 22.91 -21.16 27.36
CA VAL A 506 23.72 -21.64 26.25
C VAL A 506 24.01 -23.13 26.50
N HIS A 507 23.77 -23.99 25.50
CA HIS A 507 24.35 -25.32 25.50
C HIS A 507 25.84 -25.21 25.16
N SER A 508 26.73 -25.59 26.07
CA SER A 508 28.04 -26.09 25.63
C SER A 508 28.60 -27.16 26.57
N SER A 509 29.02 -28.22 25.90
CA SER A 509 29.69 -29.41 26.37
C SER A 509 31.10 -29.14 26.90
N ASP A 510 31.44 -29.85 27.98
CA ASP A 510 32.76 -30.27 28.48
C ASP A 510 34.03 -29.64 27.88
N LYS A 511 34.85 -28.99 28.73
CA LYS A 511 36.21 -29.45 29.11
C LYS A 511 36.94 -28.52 30.10
N LYS A 512 37.21 -29.07 31.29
CA LYS A 512 38.39 -29.01 32.18
C LYS A 512 39.48 -27.91 32.07
N THR A 513 39.83 -27.42 33.28
CA THR A 513 41.15 -27.14 33.92
C THR A 513 41.79 -25.73 33.93
N GLY A 514 42.16 -25.31 35.16
CA GLY A 514 43.24 -24.35 35.51
C GLY A 514 42.77 -22.94 35.90
N ALA A 515 42.57 -22.59 37.18
CA ALA A 515 43.56 -22.02 38.12
C ALA A 515 44.26 -20.75 37.59
N ASP A 516 43.91 -19.56 38.10
CA ASP A 516 44.70 -18.87 39.15
C ASP A 516 44.08 -17.53 39.61
N GLN A 517 44.52 -17.11 40.80
CA GLN A 517 44.10 -15.97 41.61
C GLN A 517 44.55 -14.60 41.06
N THR A 518 43.82 -13.52 41.38
CA THR A 518 44.38 -12.31 42.05
C THR A 518 43.31 -11.25 42.36
N SER A 519 43.37 -10.79 43.61
CA SER A 519 42.61 -9.75 44.32
C SER A 519 42.97 -8.31 43.93
N LEU A 520 42.12 -7.33 44.29
CA LEU A 520 42.41 -5.99 44.90
C LEU A 520 41.14 -5.09 44.76
N THR A 521 40.21 -5.04 45.72
CA THR A 521 40.08 -4.11 46.88
C THR A 521 40.21 -2.59 46.61
N GLY A 522 39.14 -1.83 46.88
CA GLY A 522 39.14 -0.37 47.10
C GLY A 522 37.73 0.23 47.25
N PRO A 523 37.34 0.87 48.38
CA PRO A 523 35.94 1.13 48.74
C PRO A 523 35.45 2.56 48.41
N LEU A 524 34.14 2.72 48.17
CA LEU A 524 33.47 4.02 48.08
C LEU A 524 32.45 4.20 49.20
N SER A 525 32.61 5.32 49.90
CA SER A 525 31.94 5.74 51.12
C SER A 525 30.49 6.22 50.90
N ARG A 526 29.64 5.79 51.82
CA ARG A 526 28.22 6.08 52.00
C ARG A 526 27.99 7.50 52.55
N VAL A 527 27.14 8.30 51.90
CA VAL A 527 26.52 9.50 52.51
C VAL A 527 25.00 9.35 52.48
N THR A 528 24.42 9.31 53.69
CA THR A 528 23.00 9.25 54.00
C THR A 528 22.37 10.64 53.94
N ARG A 529 21.19 10.78 53.32
CA ARG A 529 20.19 11.79 53.73
C ARG A 529 18.77 11.25 53.69
N ARG A 530 18.09 11.49 54.81
CA ARG A 530 16.71 11.11 55.15
C ARG A 530 15.68 11.91 54.35
N ALA A 531 14.54 11.25 54.13
CA ALA A 531 13.27 11.76 53.64
C ALA A 531 12.58 12.73 54.63
N ASN A 532 11.63 13.54 54.12
CA ASN A 532 10.44 13.97 54.86
C ASN A 532 9.32 14.52 53.95
N GLY A 533 8.09 13.99 54.15
CA GLY A 533 6.77 14.62 53.94
C GLY A 533 6.29 14.84 52.49
N SER A 534 5.02 14.71 52.10
CA SER A 534 3.76 14.52 52.84
C SER A 534 2.62 14.23 51.83
N THR A 535 1.73 13.31 52.21
CA THR A 535 0.31 13.09 51.88
C THR A 535 -0.45 14.01 50.90
N SER A 536 -1.22 13.43 49.97
CA SER A 536 -2.69 13.65 49.87
C SER A 536 -3.40 12.65 48.92
N SER A 537 -4.56 12.21 49.40
CA SER A 537 -5.61 11.34 48.86
C SER A 537 -6.10 11.55 47.41
N ALA A 538 -6.45 10.45 46.73
CA ALA A 538 -7.74 10.27 46.05
C ALA A 538 -7.91 8.80 45.59
N ALA A 539 -8.73 8.04 46.32
CA ALA A 539 -9.27 6.75 45.89
C ALA A 539 -10.74 6.96 45.50
N GLY A 540 -11.13 6.53 44.31
CA GLY A 540 -12.54 6.56 43.91
C GLY A 540 -12.78 6.19 42.44
N VAL A 541 -13.35 5.00 42.24
CA VAL A 541 -14.16 4.59 41.08
C VAL A 541 -13.41 4.07 39.85
N VAL A 542 -13.05 2.78 39.85
CA VAL A 542 -13.08 1.93 38.64
C VAL A 542 -13.54 0.52 39.02
N MET A 543 -14.79 0.17 38.76
CA MET A 543 -15.16 -1.23 38.52
C MET A 543 -16.48 -1.32 37.74
N ARG A 544 -16.39 -1.97 36.57
CA ARG A 544 -17.41 -2.73 35.82
C ARG A 544 -17.60 -2.26 34.38
N ARG A 545 -16.95 -2.99 33.45
CA ARG A 545 -17.60 -3.91 32.48
C ARG A 545 -16.59 -4.25 31.39
N PHE A 546 -16.06 -5.47 31.37
CA PHE A 546 -15.75 -6.15 30.13
C PHE A 546 -15.95 -7.65 30.33
N THR A 547 -17.12 -8.11 29.90
CA THR A 547 -17.39 -9.51 29.59
C THR A 547 -17.16 -9.71 28.10
N SER A 548 -16.41 -10.77 27.79
CA SER A 548 -16.32 -11.45 26.51
C SER A 548 -15.61 -10.72 25.36
N LEU A 549 -14.44 -11.23 24.99
CA LEU A 549 -13.97 -11.35 23.60
C LEU A 549 -12.89 -12.43 23.57
N ARG A 550 -13.27 -13.63 23.13
CA ARG A 550 -12.36 -14.68 22.66
C ARG A 550 -12.40 -14.70 21.13
N ARG A 551 -11.19 -14.85 20.56
CA ARG A 551 -10.82 -15.29 19.20
C ARG A 551 -11.17 -14.37 18.03
N GLY A 552 -10.10 -13.90 17.39
CA GLY A 552 -10.09 -13.24 16.08
C GLY A 552 -8.80 -12.46 15.92
N GLY A 553 -7.78 -13.07 15.32
CA GLY A 553 -6.55 -12.38 14.94
C GLY A 553 -6.85 -11.42 13.79
N THR A 554 -7.24 -10.20 14.12
CA THR A 554 -7.39 -9.12 13.14
C THR A 554 -6.93 -7.83 13.79
N ILE A 555 -5.93 -7.18 13.18
CA ILE A 555 -5.45 -5.87 13.60
C ILE A 555 -6.60 -4.88 13.54
N SER A 556 -6.83 -4.13 14.62
CA SER A 556 -7.95 -3.19 14.70
C SER A 556 -7.82 -2.09 13.63
N LYS A 557 -8.96 -1.63 13.10
CA LYS A 557 -9.04 -0.58 12.07
C LYS A 557 -8.25 0.69 12.45
N THR A 558 -8.24 1.02 13.74
CA THR A 558 -7.52 2.18 14.31
C THR A 558 -6.00 2.06 14.23
N MET A 559 -5.46 0.84 14.24
CA MET A 559 -4.02 0.59 14.13
C MET A 559 -3.56 0.65 12.66
N ARG A 560 -4.43 0.28 11.70
CA ARG A 560 -4.19 0.46 10.25
C ARG A 560 -4.13 1.93 9.84
N GLU A 561 -5.05 2.75 10.35
CA GLU A 561 -5.05 4.21 10.11
C GLU A 561 -3.81 4.92 10.69
N ARG A 562 -3.22 4.37 11.77
CA ARG A 562 -1.96 4.88 12.35
C ARG A 562 -0.71 4.48 11.56
N LEU A 563 -0.73 3.33 10.89
CA LEU A 563 0.38 2.89 10.03
C LEU A 563 0.40 3.64 8.70
N SER A 564 -0.76 3.94 8.10
CA SER A 564 -0.79 4.78 6.88
C SER A 564 -0.39 6.23 7.19
N SER A 565 -0.91 6.83 8.27
CA SER A 565 -0.58 8.22 8.64
C SER A 565 0.90 8.44 9.05
N SER A 566 1.61 7.42 9.52
CA SER A 566 3.05 7.52 9.82
C SER A 566 3.92 7.61 8.56
N LEU A 567 3.48 7.07 7.42
CA LEU A 567 4.19 7.22 6.14
C LEU A 567 4.04 8.65 5.59
N TYR A 568 2.92 9.32 5.88
CA TYR A 568 2.63 10.67 5.37
C TYR A 568 3.13 11.83 6.24
N SER A 569 3.73 11.56 7.41
CA SER A 569 4.06 12.61 8.41
C SER A 569 5.56 12.86 8.62
N SER A 570 6.45 12.09 8.00
CA SER A 570 7.89 12.16 8.31
C SER A 570 8.71 13.19 7.52
N SER A 571 8.09 14.01 6.67
CA SER A 571 8.80 14.97 5.79
C SER A 571 8.89 16.41 6.33
N SER A 572 9.16 16.63 7.63
CA SER A 572 9.36 18.00 8.14
C SER A 572 10.32 18.12 9.34
N SER A 573 11.59 17.76 9.17
CA SER A 573 12.60 18.18 10.16
C SER A 573 13.98 18.47 9.56
N SER A 574 14.06 19.43 8.65
CA SER A 574 15.35 20.06 8.33
C SER A 574 15.20 21.37 7.55
N SER A 575 15.10 22.49 8.27
CA SER A 575 15.77 23.77 7.99
C SER A 575 15.18 24.90 8.86
N LYS A 576 15.93 25.29 9.90
CA LYS A 576 15.69 26.55 10.63
C LYS A 576 16.68 27.61 10.13
N GLY A 577 16.13 28.74 9.72
CA GLY A 577 16.80 30.03 9.48
C GLY A 577 15.81 30.90 8.69
N GLY A 578 15.47 32.14 9.02
CA GLY A 578 15.96 33.13 9.95
C GLY A 578 15.60 34.50 9.35
N GLY A 579 14.88 35.36 10.07
CA GLY A 579 14.48 36.72 9.66
C GLY A 579 13.09 36.79 9.01
N GLY A 580 12.22 37.78 9.25
CA GLY A 580 12.31 39.04 10.00
C GLY A 580 11.43 40.09 9.30
N GLY A 581 10.42 40.63 9.98
CA GLY A 581 9.93 42.01 9.80
C GLY A 581 8.68 42.29 8.95
N GLY A 582 7.70 42.96 9.59
CA GLY A 582 6.75 43.94 9.02
C GLY A 582 5.57 43.39 8.20
N GLY A 583 4.31 43.81 8.34
CA GLY A 583 3.73 45.00 8.96
C GLY A 583 2.66 45.59 8.03
N LEU A 584 1.39 45.52 8.47
CA LEU A 584 0.27 46.44 8.19
C LEU A 584 -0.31 46.60 6.77
N GLY A 585 -1.65 46.61 6.70
CA GLY A 585 -2.40 47.39 5.69
C GLY A 585 -3.69 46.75 5.22
N GLY A 586 -4.80 47.03 5.90
CA GLY A 586 -6.15 46.62 5.48
C GLY A 586 -6.96 47.75 4.82
N LEU A 587 -8.11 47.31 4.26
CA LEU A 587 -9.34 48.03 3.86
C LEU A 587 -9.40 48.62 2.43
N PRO A 588 -10.62 48.80 1.86
CA PRO A 588 -11.87 48.05 2.04
C PRO A 588 -12.61 47.71 0.72
N ARG A 589 -13.65 46.89 0.91
CA ARG A 589 -14.69 46.46 -0.05
C ARG A 589 -15.60 47.62 -0.44
N ASP A 590 -16.03 47.63 -1.71
CA ASP A 590 -17.18 48.39 -2.18
C ASP A 590 -18.24 47.44 -2.75
N THR A 591 -19.47 47.64 -2.27
CA THR A 591 -20.68 46.87 -2.58
C THR A 591 -21.51 47.63 -3.61
N GLY A 592 -21.79 47.01 -4.76
CA GLY A 592 -22.71 47.51 -5.77
C GLY A 592 -23.81 46.49 -6.07
N VAL A 593 -25.02 46.77 -5.61
CA VAL A 593 -26.28 46.04 -5.88
C VAL A 593 -26.97 46.68 -7.09
N LEU A 594 -27.49 45.88 -8.02
CA LEU A 594 -28.43 46.25 -9.10
C LEU A 594 -29.33 45.02 -9.42
N PRO A 595 -30.50 45.17 -10.05
CA PRO A 595 -31.78 44.69 -9.52
C PRO A 595 -32.46 43.56 -10.32
N GLU A 596 -33.39 42.88 -9.66
CA GLU A 596 -34.25 41.79 -10.17
C GLU A 596 -35.34 42.26 -11.16
N LEU A 597 -35.67 41.38 -12.10
CA LEU A 597 -36.84 41.41 -13.00
C LEU A 597 -37.47 40.00 -13.11
N PRO A 598 -38.76 39.87 -13.50
CA PRO A 598 -39.74 39.06 -12.77
C PRO A 598 -39.97 37.62 -13.29
N GLU A 599 -40.47 36.79 -12.36
CA GLU A 599 -40.83 35.38 -12.52
C GLU A 599 -41.94 35.11 -13.55
N LEU A 600 -41.68 34.17 -14.46
CA LEU A 600 -42.67 33.53 -15.35
C LEU A 600 -43.10 32.17 -14.77
N LYS A 601 -44.39 32.04 -14.45
CA LYS A 601 -45.05 30.81 -13.98
C LYS A 601 -44.96 29.70 -15.04
N ARG A 602 -44.46 28.51 -14.65
CA ARG A 602 -44.56 27.26 -15.43
C ARG A 602 -45.84 26.48 -15.09
N PRO A 603 -46.44 25.76 -16.06
CA PRO A 603 -47.60 24.90 -15.83
C PRO A 603 -47.22 23.51 -15.27
N GLN A 604 -48.11 22.94 -14.46
CA GLN A 604 -48.00 21.60 -13.85
C GLN A 604 -48.13 20.47 -14.89
N PRO A 605 -47.45 19.32 -14.72
CA PRO A 605 -47.67 18.13 -15.54
C PRO A 605 -48.75 17.20 -14.96
N ALA A 606 -49.49 16.55 -15.87
CA ALA A 606 -50.48 15.50 -15.58
C ALA A 606 -49.80 14.14 -15.24
N PRO A 607 -50.49 13.21 -14.55
CA PRO A 607 -49.87 11.99 -14.03
C PRO A 607 -49.83 10.86 -15.07
N GLU A 608 -48.66 10.22 -15.25
CA GLU A 608 -48.49 9.03 -16.11
C GLU A 608 -48.55 7.71 -15.34
N GLY A 609 -49.00 6.69 -16.10
CA GLY A 609 -49.30 5.33 -15.70
C GLY A 609 -48.13 4.49 -15.17
N ARG A 610 -48.55 3.40 -14.49
CA ARG A 610 -47.78 2.31 -13.89
C ARG A 610 -46.57 1.83 -14.73
N LYS A 611 -45.37 1.85 -14.13
CA LYS A 611 -44.18 1.13 -14.60
C LYS A 611 -44.29 -0.37 -14.27
N ALA A 612 -44.09 -1.21 -15.29
CA ALA A 612 -43.90 -2.65 -15.16
C ALA A 612 -42.47 -2.96 -14.66
N LYS A 613 -42.36 -3.96 -13.78
CA LYS A 613 -41.10 -4.46 -13.21
C LYS A 613 -40.25 -5.13 -14.29
N GLN A 614 -39.06 -4.61 -14.57
CA GLN A 614 -38.00 -5.36 -15.25
C GLN A 614 -37.09 -6.04 -14.22
N ASN A 615 -36.87 -7.35 -14.44
CA ASN A 615 -36.01 -8.21 -13.65
C ASN A 615 -34.54 -7.78 -13.73
N LYS A 616 -33.88 -7.74 -12.57
CA LYS A 616 -32.43 -7.54 -12.43
C LYS A 616 -31.68 -8.84 -12.78
N THR A 617 -31.17 -8.94 -14.00
CA THR A 617 -30.04 -9.82 -14.31
C THR A 617 -28.76 -9.06 -13.94
N ARG A 618 -28.13 -9.43 -12.83
CA ARG A 618 -26.78 -8.96 -12.46
C ARG A 618 -25.79 -9.42 -13.55
N SER A 619 -25.23 -8.47 -14.29
CA SER A 619 -24.16 -8.71 -15.25
C SER A 619 -22.88 -9.16 -14.54
N LYS A 620 -22.32 -10.31 -14.97
CA LYS A 620 -21.06 -10.90 -14.51
C LYS A 620 -19.80 -10.19 -15.09
N LEU A 621 -19.94 -9.14 -15.91
CA LEU A 621 -18.80 -8.46 -16.54
C LEU A 621 -17.98 -7.58 -15.57
N CYS A 622 -18.55 -7.18 -14.43
CA CYS A 622 -17.93 -6.22 -13.49
C CYS A 622 -16.74 -6.79 -12.69
N SER A 623 -16.36 -8.05 -12.91
CA SER A 623 -15.33 -8.77 -12.15
C SER A 623 -14.10 -9.13 -13.00
N ILE A 624 -14.06 -8.69 -14.26
CA ILE A 624 -13.25 -9.33 -15.31
C ILE A 624 -12.26 -8.37 -15.99
N VAL A 625 -12.45 -7.05 -15.87
CA VAL A 625 -11.44 -6.05 -16.24
C VAL A 625 -10.86 -5.50 -14.96
#